data_AF-A0A821I3W1-F1
#
_entry.id   AF-A0A821I3W1-F1
#
_cell.length_a   1.000
_cell.length_b   1.000
_cell.length_c   1.000
_cell.angle_alpha   90.00
_cell.angle_beta   90.00
_cell.angle_gamma   90.00
#
_symmetry.space_group_name_H-M   'P 1'
#
loop_
_entity.id
_entity.type
_entity.pdbx_description
1 polymer ?
#
loop_
_entity_poly.entity_id
_entity_poly.type
_entity_poly.pdbx_seq_one_letter_code
_entity_poly.pdbx_strand_id
1 'polypeptide(L)'
;YIAELTLLDPECLQHLSSLQAAAILCLALHMRHKPPWSNTMKQTTGYTIQSFYLIMEKIFFLVAKAQVHDKWAITRKYRHVKHHSVALIELPTTLPYTDMDSDATL
;
A
#
# COMPACT_ATOMS: atom_id res chain seq x y z
N TYR A 1 -8.83 2.14 -4.84
CA TYR A 1 -9.24 1.71 -3.49
C TYR A 1 -8.36 2.35 -2.42
N ILE A 2 -7.15 1.85 -2.18
CA ILE A 2 -6.25 2.34 -1.10
C ILE A 2 -6.02 3.86 -1.21
N ALA A 3 -5.72 4.37 -2.41
CA ALA A 3 -5.58 5.81 -2.63
C ALA A 3 -6.82 6.63 -2.24
N GLU A 4 -8.02 6.12 -2.52
CA GLU A 4 -9.28 6.82 -2.17
C GLU A 4 -9.54 6.75 -0.65
N LEU A 5 -9.12 5.67 0.02
CA LEU A 5 -9.15 5.61 1.49
C LEU A 5 -8.22 6.65 2.11
N THR A 6 -7.02 6.81 1.58
CA THR A 6 -6.06 7.79 2.10
C THR A 6 -6.53 9.24 1.96
N LEU A 7 -7.46 9.54 1.04
CA LEU A 7 -8.06 10.87 0.94
C LEU A 7 -8.99 11.21 2.12
N LEU A 8 -9.48 10.19 2.84
CA LEU A 8 -10.30 10.37 4.03
C LEU A 8 -9.47 10.58 5.30
N ASP A 9 -8.16 10.35 5.24
CA ASP A 9 -7.26 10.45 6.38
C ASP A 9 -6.38 11.71 6.26
N PRO A 10 -6.60 12.74 7.10
CA PRO A 10 -5.82 13.97 7.07
C PRO A 10 -4.31 13.77 7.27
N GLU A 11 -3.89 12.72 7.97
CA GLU A 11 -2.47 12.43 8.17
C GLU A 11 -1.81 11.96 6.87
N CYS A 12 -2.55 11.24 6.02
CA CYS A 12 -2.04 10.82 4.72
C CYS A 12 -1.87 12.01 3.77
N LEU A 13 -2.69 13.06 3.90
CA LEU A 13 -2.65 14.25 3.04
C LEU A 13 -1.44 15.17 3.28
N GLN A 14 -0.68 14.96 4.36
CA GLN A 14 0.49 15.78 4.70
C GLN A 14 1.75 15.36 3.93
N HIS A 15 1.71 14.22 3.24
CA HIS A 15 2.84 13.66 2.52
C HIS A 15 2.82 14.04 1.04
N LEU A 16 4.01 14.02 0.41
CA LEU A 16 4.13 14.23 -1.02
C LEU A 16 3.36 13.12 -1.77
N SER A 17 2.50 13.50 -2.72
CA SER A 17 1.64 12.56 -3.45
C SER A 17 2.41 11.44 -4.14
N SER A 18 3.64 11.70 -4.60
CA SER A 18 4.52 10.68 -5.20
C SER A 18 5.01 9.64 -4.18
N LEU A 19 5.37 10.08 -2.97
CA LEU A 19 5.80 9.22 -1.88
C LEU A 19 4.64 8.35 -1.37
N GLN A 20 3.46 8.95 -1.26
CA GLN A 20 2.23 8.24 -0.93
C GLN A 20 1.85 7.23 -2.02
N ALA A 21 1.97 7.60 -3.31
CA ALA A 21 1.72 6.68 -4.41
C ALA A 21 2.68 5.47 -4.41
N ALA A 22 3.97 5.69 -4.08
CA ALA A 22 4.94 4.61 -3.93
C ALA A 22 4.54 3.63 -2.81
N ALA A 23 4.18 4.15 -1.63
CA ALA A 23 3.69 3.34 -0.50
C ALA A 23 2.43 2.53 -0.87
N ILE A 24 1.45 3.18 -1.50
CA ILE A 24 0.20 2.54 -1.93
C ILE A 24 0.48 1.41 -2.92
N LEU A 25 1.33 1.66 -3.91
CA LEU A 25 1.67 0.69 -4.93
C LEU A 25 2.41 -0.51 -4.34
N CYS A 26 3.38 -0.24 -3.47
CA CYS A 26 4.13 -1.27 -2.75
C CYS A 26 3.20 -2.19 -1.95
N LEU A 27 2.30 -1.60 -1.16
CA LEU A 27 1.32 -2.35 -0.39
C LEU A 27 0.36 -3.14 -1.28
N ALA A 28 -0.17 -2.55 -2.35
CA ALA A 28 -1.08 -3.22 -3.27
C ALA A 28 -0.42 -4.42 -3.99
N LEU A 29 0.85 -4.31 -4.35
CA LEU A 29 1.63 -5.42 -4.91
C LEU A 29 1.85 -6.52 -3.87
N HIS A 30 2.16 -6.15 -2.63
CA HIS A 30 2.33 -7.09 -1.54
C HIS A 30 1.04 -7.89 -1.24
N MET A 31 -0.12 -7.21 -1.17
CA MET A 31 -1.45 -7.83 -1.04
C MET A 31 -1.79 -8.80 -2.18
N ARG A 32 -1.12 -8.66 -3.33
CA ARG A 32 -1.29 -9.48 -4.52
C ARG A 32 -0.26 -10.61 -4.64
N HIS A 33 0.58 -10.81 -3.62
CA HIS A 33 1.73 -11.72 -3.63
C HIS A 33 2.69 -11.44 -4.80
N LYS A 34 2.83 -10.17 -5.19
CA LYS A 34 3.78 -9.71 -6.20
C LYS A 34 5.00 -9.08 -5.52
N PRO A 35 6.15 -9.01 -6.23
CA PRO A 35 7.31 -8.26 -5.74
C PRO A 35 6.90 -6.82 -5.37
N PRO A 36 7.07 -6.40 -4.11
CA PRO A 36 6.46 -5.17 -3.60
C PRO A 36 7.15 -3.91 -4.15
N TRP A 37 8.45 -3.95 -4.38
CA TRP A 37 9.20 -2.82 -4.93
C TRP A 37 10.38 -3.30 -5.78
N SER A 38 10.32 -3.12 -7.10
CA SER A 38 11.35 -3.62 -8.02
C SER A 38 12.51 -2.62 -8.21
N ASN A 39 13.66 -3.11 -8.68
CA ASN A 39 14.80 -2.27 -9.03
C ASN A 39 14.43 -1.20 -10.09
N THR A 40 13.56 -1.51 -11.05
CA THR A 40 13.07 -0.54 -12.04
C THR A 40 12.31 0.61 -11.37
N MET A 41 11.47 0.34 -10.37
CA MET A 41 10.76 1.38 -9.62
C MET A 41 11.72 2.25 -8.82
N LYS A 42 12.70 1.63 -8.14
CA LYS A 42 13.76 2.34 -7.43
C LYS A 42 14.57 3.25 -8.35
N GLN A 43 14.99 2.76 -9.52
CA GLN A 43 15.75 3.55 -10.51
C GLN A 43 14.93 4.70 -11.10
N THR A 44 13.63 4.48 -11.37
CA THR A 44 12.76 5.48 -11.98
C THR A 44 12.37 6.60 -11.00
N THR A 45 12.11 6.25 -9.74
CA THR A 45 11.57 7.19 -8.74
C THR A 45 12.59 7.71 -7.74
N GLY A 46 13.72 7.00 -7.58
CA GLY A 46 14.70 7.25 -6.52
C GLY A 46 14.28 6.75 -5.13
N TYR A 47 13.05 6.25 -4.94
CA TYR A 47 12.58 5.82 -3.63
C TYR A 47 12.97 4.38 -3.30
N THR A 48 13.33 4.15 -2.03
CA THR A 48 13.47 2.82 -1.42
C THR A 48 12.29 2.54 -0.50
N ILE A 49 12.10 1.27 -0.11
CA ILE A 49 11.06 0.92 0.88
C ILE A 49 11.25 1.73 2.17
N GLN A 50 12.50 1.93 2.61
CA GLN A 50 12.81 2.77 3.77
C GLN A 50 12.33 4.22 3.62
N SER A 51 12.37 4.79 2.40
CA SER A 51 11.92 6.16 2.15
C SER A 51 10.44 6.37 2.47
N PHE A 52 9.60 5.35 2.27
CA PHE A 52 8.15 5.46 2.44
C PHE A 52 7.57 4.48 3.47
N TYR A 53 8.42 3.77 4.22
CA TYR A 53 8.00 2.73 5.17
C TYR A 53 7.00 3.26 6.20
N LEU A 54 7.29 4.41 6.82
CA LEU A 54 6.43 5.00 7.85
C LEU A 54 5.01 5.32 7.31
N ILE A 55 4.94 5.81 6.08
CA ILE A 55 3.65 6.14 5.43
C ILE A 55 2.93 4.84 5.06
N MET A 56 3.66 3.86 4.54
CA MET A 56 3.11 2.56 4.21
C MET A 56 2.50 1.85 5.42
N GLU A 57 3.16 1.90 6.58
CA GLU A 57 2.66 1.36 7.84
C GLU A 57 1.36 2.05 8.27
N LYS A 58 1.29 3.38 8.21
CA LYS A 58 0.05 4.12 8.47
C LYS A 58 -1.08 3.71 7.54
N ILE A 59 -0.80 3.62 6.23
CA ILE A 59 -1.77 3.20 5.22
C ILE A 59 -2.25 1.77 5.48
N PHE A 60 -1.35 0.88 5.91
CA PHE A 60 -1.70 -0.49 6.27
C PHE A 60 -2.72 -0.54 7.40
N PHE A 61 -2.50 0.21 8.49
CA PHE A 61 -3.46 0.30 9.58
C PHE A 61 -4.80 0.94 9.15
N LEU A 62 -4.74 1.96 8.28
CA LEU A 62 -5.94 2.57 7.70
C LEU A 62 -6.76 1.54 6.91
N VAL A 63 -6.11 0.73 6.05
CA VAL A 63 -6.77 -0.32 5.28
C VAL A 63 -7.34 -1.40 6.21
N ALA A 64 -6.58 -1.85 7.21
CA ALA A 64 -7.04 -2.83 8.19
C ALA A 64 -8.32 -2.35 8.90
N LYS A 65 -8.32 -1.10 9.37
CA LYS A 65 -9.49 -0.48 10.00
C LYS A 65 -10.68 -0.37 9.04
N ALA A 66 -10.42 -0.03 7.77
CA ALA A 66 -11.46 0.09 6.75
C ALA A 66 -12.07 -1.28 6.34
N GLN A 67 -11.34 -2.38 6.52
CA GLN A 67 -11.84 -3.75 6.26
C GLN A 67 -12.70 -4.29 7.41
N VAL A 68 -12.37 -3.95 8.66
CA VAL A 68 -13.15 -4.34 9.84
C VAL A 68 -14.51 -3.63 9.88
N HIS A 69 -14.58 -2.39 9.39
CA HIS A 69 -15.79 -1.58 9.47
C HIS A 69 -16.51 -1.48 8.13
N ASP A 70 -17.62 -2.21 7.97
CA ASP A 70 -18.54 -2.12 6.82
C ASP A 70 -19.26 -0.77 6.65
N LYS A 71 -19.01 0.19 7.55
CA LYS A 71 -19.57 1.55 7.49
C LYS A 71 -18.91 2.45 6.45
N TRP A 72 -17.77 2.05 5.88
CA TRP A 72 -17.03 2.88 4.94
C TRP A 72 -17.63 2.74 3.55
N ALA A 73 -18.32 3.79 3.09
CA ALA A 73 -18.93 3.84 1.76
C ALA A 73 -17.92 3.50 0.64
N ILE A 74 -16.65 3.89 0.80
CA ILE A 74 -15.55 3.52 -0.09
C ILE A 74 -15.32 2.01 -0.11
N THR A 75 -15.19 1.36 1.06
CA THR A 75 -15.03 -0.10 1.12
C THR A 75 -16.21 -0.80 0.43
N ARG A 76 -17.45 -0.37 0.67
CA ARG A 76 -18.64 -0.93 -0.01
C ARG A 76 -18.60 -0.73 -1.53
N LYS A 77 -18.21 0.45 -2.01
CA LYS A 77 -18.01 0.75 -3.44
C LYS A 77 -17.03 -0.24 -4.08
N TYR A 78 -15.88 -0.47 -3.45
CA TYR A 78 -14.82 -1.32 -4.00
C TYR A 78 -15.01 -2.83 -3.75
N ARG A 79 -16.03 -3.25 -2.99
CA ARG A 79 -16.48 -4.65 -2.92
C ARG A 79 -17.25 -5.08 -4.17
N HIS A 80 -17.85 -4.12 -4.89
CA HIS A 80 -18.66 -4.40 -6.06
C HIS A 80 -17.83 -5.01 -7.22
N VAL A 81 -18.43 -5.94 -7.98
CA VAL A 81 -17.76 -6.67 -9.09
C VAL A 81 -17.23 -5.74 -10.18
N LYS A 82 -17.90 -4.60 -10.42
CA LYS A 82 -17.41 -3.51 -11.31
C LYS A 82 -15.98 -3.06 -10.98
N HIS A 83 -15.58 -3.17 -9.71
CA HIS A 83 -14.26 -2.81 -9.23
C HIS A 83 -13.39 -4.04 -8.92
N HIS A 84 -13.70 -5.19 -9.53
CA HIS A 84 -13.03 -6.48 -9.31
C HIS A 84 -12.99 -6.91 -7.83
N SER A 85 -13.93 -6.40 -7.03
CA SER A 85 -14.02 -6.69 -5.60
C SER A 85 -12.70 -6.50 -4.84
N VAL A 86 -11.87 -5.53 -5.25
CA VAL A 86 -10.52 -5.32 -4.68
C VAL A 86 -10.51 -5.03 -3.18
N ALA A 87 -11.62 -4.56 -2.61
CA ALA A 87 -11.74 -4.36 -1.16
C ALA A 87 -11.87 -5.68 -0.38
N LEU A 88 -12.14 -6.81 -1.05
CA LEU A 88 -12.18 -8.15 -0.45
C LEU A 88 -10.80 -8.84 -0.43
N ILE A 89 -9.78 -8.23 -1.04
CA ILE A 89 -8.41 -8.77 -0.99
C ILE A 89 -7.93 -8.68 0.46
N GLU A 90 -7.54 -9.82 1.01
CA GLU A 90 -7.06 -9.90 2.39
C GLU A 90 -5.77 -9.10 2.56
N LEU A 91 -5.69 -8.39 3.68
CA LEU A 91 -4.48 -7.68 4.05
C LEU A 91 -3.46 -8.71 4.59
N PRO A 92 -2.22 -8.72 4.09
CA PRO A 92 -1.19 -9.62 4.59
C PRO A 92 -0.89 -9.32 6.06
N THR A 93 -0.47 -10.33 6.82
CA THR A 93 -0.13 -10.19 8.25
C THR A 93 1.20 -9.44 8.47
N THR A 94 2.00 -9.30 7.41
CA THR A 94 3.31 -8.67 7.41
C THR A 94 3.35 -7.50 6.45
N LEU A 95 4.20 -6.51 6.74
CA LEU A 95 4.55 -5.45 5.79
C LEU A 95 5.76 -5.87 4.96
N PRO A 96 5.89 -5.39 3.71
CA PRO A 96 7.08 -5.63 2.93
C PRO A 96 8.26 -4.89 3.58
N TYR A 97 9.21 -5.66 4.10
CA TYR A 97 10.48 -5.16 4.59
C TYR A 97 11.56 -5.56 3.57
N THR A 98 12.39 -4.60 3.16
CA THR A 98 13.67 -4.96 2.55
C THR A 98 14.66 -5.18 3.67
N ASP A 99 14.97 -6.44 3.97
CA ASP A 99 16.27 -6.74 4.57
C ASP A 99 17.33 -6.12 3.65
N MET A 100 18.23 -5.33 4.23
CA MET A 100 19.39 -4.84 3.52
C MET A 100 20.14 -6.06 2.97
N ASP A 101 20.33 -6.08 1.66
CA ASP A 101 21.28 -6.95 0.96
C ASP A 101 21.10 -8.47 1.12
N SER A 102 20.17 -9.06 0.37
CA SER A 102 20.26 -10.49 0.00
C SER A 102 20.61 -10.72 -1.47
N ASP A 103 21.03 -9.68 -2.19
CA ASP A 103 21.57 -9.79 -3.56
C ASP A 103 23.10 -9.61 -3.60
N ALA A 104 23.76 -10.04 -2.52
CA ALA A 104 25.20 -10.25 -2.45
C ALA A 104 25.49 -11.65 -1.90
N THR A 105 25.13 -12.70 -2.64
CA THR A 105 25.87 -13.98 -2.60
C THR A 105 25.49 -14.88 -3.77
N LEU A 106 26.46 -14.99 -4.69
CA LEU A 106 26.75 -16.05 -5.67
C LEU A 106 25.78 -16.31 -6.83
#